data_AF-A0A378J9B6-F1
#
_entry.id   AF-A0A378J9B6-F1
#
_cell.length_a   1.000
_cell.length_b   1.000
_cell.length_c   1.000
_cell.angle_alpha   90.00
_cell.angle_beta   90.00
_cell.angle_gamma   90.00
#
_symmetry.space_group_name_H-M   'P 1'
#
loop_
_entity.id
_entity.type
_entity.pdbx_description
1 polymer ?
#
loop_
_entity_poly.entity_id
_entity_poly.type
_entity_poly.pdbx_seq_one_letter_code
_entity_poly.pdbx_strand_id
1 'polypeptide(L)'
;MFDLLPVAGGLLSQKRKQINELNTILKKMNRCEVYNPERLQHYLDKLIAFHKKTFVKKEAEQPIRTWFADHPLFRTQRQVEQIINKHRLRLEVVNLFQQINLVSLYREYEGKDSFKTLIKARITAINPHYKVASLGGGNNPLVRISLAKEQHCVVRFLRLNSSEDAAGISPRIARERIAGMKQIPQPYFLSQLEDDRHEVTYLECSEYYEHGSLERLFDELHQQGNDETAIDLNPLILLYARQFLAFFIELNQHDVWYTDLKPSNVLLNQDGDIIISDVKGLVISSTKMVRSSQTSTSAAYYQSSVYKDNEMNLERLQRQTLANTLYELACDKLPVPKITHHPNWRNKYDFEQACFQSEEGQFIKTMILELNKRRSKPLSYFLNSLDTFTKAKEQQSQALHEEGHPHVGLDDSRSSFTF
;
A
#
# COMPACT_ATOMS: atom_id res chain seq x y z
N MET A 1 3.18 14.54 2.03
CA MET A 1 3.72 15.60 2.92
C MET A 1 5.24 15.63 2.81
N PHE A 2 5.78 16.82 2.54
CA PHE A 2 7.21 17.12 2.42
C PHE A 2 7.81 17.43 3.80
N ASP A 3 8.98 16.85 4.08
CA ASP A 3 9.60 16.85 5.41
C ASP A 3 10.15 18.22 5.80
N LEU A 4 9.76 18.72 6.98
CA LEU A 4 10.27 19.98 7.52
C LEU A 4 11.58 19.77 8.26
N LEU A 5 12.50 20.73 8.15
CA LEU A 5 13.72 20.74 8.94
C LEU A 5 13.45 21.28 10.35
N PRO A 6 14.07 20.70 11.40
CA PRO A 6 14.05 21.31 12.73
C PRO A 6 14.78 22.66 12.70
N VAL A 7 14.25 23.64 13.44
CA VAL A 7 14.88 24.96 13.53
C VAL A 7 16.21 24.83 14.28
N ALA A 8 17.31 25.22 13.63
CA ALA A 8 18.66 25.12 14.20
C ALA A 8 19.50 26.37 13.89
N GLY A 9 20.46 26.68 14.78
CA GLY A 9 21.37 27.83 14.67
C GLY A 9 20.89 29.08 15.42
N GLY A 10 21.82 30.03 15.58
CA GLY A 10 21.56 31.33 16.22
C GLY A 10 20.53 32.17 15.44
N LEU A 11 19.83 33.08 16.13
CA LEU A 11 18.66 33.79 15.60
C LEU A 11 18.94 34.55 14.27
N LEU A 12 20.16 35.07 14.13
CA LEU A 12 20.61 35.83 12.96
C LEU A 12 21.52 35.02 12.00
N SER A 13 21.77 33.75 12.30
CA SER A 13 22.69 32.91 11.52
C SER A 13 22.15 32.61 10.11
N GLN A 14 23.07 32.48 9.15
CA GLN A 14 22.76 32.09 7.77
C GLN A 14 22.03 30.74 7.72
N LYS A 15 22.53 29.76 8.48
CA LYS A 15 21.86 28.47 8.74
C LYS A 15 20.39 28.61 9.09
N ARG A 16 20.05 29.43 10.09
CA ARG A 16 18.65 29.61 10.50
C ARG A 16 17.81 30.31 9.43
N LYS A 17 18.37 31.28 8.72
CA LYS A 17 17.70 31.95 7.59
C LYS A 17 17.36 30.96 6.47
N GLN A 18 18.32 30.13 6.05
CA GLN A 18 18.10 29.10 5.03
C GLN A 18 17.06 28.07 5.46
N ILE A 19 17.13 27.57 6.71
CA ILE A 19 16.14 26.63 7.25
C ILE A 19 14.74 27.24 7.24
N ASN A 20 14.58 28.49 7.67
CA ASN A 20 13.29 29.17 7.70
C ASN A 20 12.72 29.42 6.29
N GLU A 21 13.56 29.78 5.32
CA GLU A 21 13.17 29.99 3.92
C GLU A 21 12.69 28.66 3.30
N LEU A 22 13.47 27.58 3.43
CA LEU A 22 13.09 26.25 2.97
C LEU A 22 11.78 25.77 3.63
N ASN A 23 11.70 25.82 4.96
CA ASN A 23 10.50 25.41 5.69
C ASN A 23 9.26 26.24 5.31
N THR A 24 9.43 27.51 4.93
CA THR A 24 8.32 28.34 4.44
C THR A 24 7.78 27.81 3.12
N ILE A 25 8.67 27.42 2.19
CA ILE A 25 8.30 26.80 0.92
C ILE A 25 7.60 25.46 1.19
N LEU A 26 8.21 24.58 1.98
CA LEU A 26 7.68 23.25 2.27
C LEU A 26 6.34 23.28 3.01
N LYS A 27 6.14 24.19 3.97
CA LYS A 27 4.83 24.40 4.61
C LYS A 27 3.75 24.82 3.62
N LYS A 28 4.10 25.65 2.63
CA LYS A 28 3.16 26.04 1.56
C LYS A 28 2.88 24.87 0.62
N MET A 29 3.89 24.07 0.27
CA MET A 29 3.71 22.84 -0.50
C MET A 29 2.77 21.88 0.24
N ASN A 30 3.02 21.57 1.52
CA ASN A 30 2.16 20.73 2.35
C ASN A 30 0.72 21.24 2.43
N ARG A 31 0.52 22.56 2.51
CA ARG A 31 -0.82 23.16 2.47
C ARG A 31 -1.48 23.00 1.10
N CYS A 32 -0.73 23.20 0.01
CA CYS A 32 -1.24 23.05 -1.35
C CYS A 32 -1.59 21.60 -1.68
N GLU A 33 -0.79 20.63 -1.26
CA GLU A 33 -1.08 19.19 -1.39
C GLU A 33 -2.49 18.83 -0.92
N VAL A 34 -2.96 19.45 0.17
CA VAL A 34 -4.28 19.18 0.74
C VAL A 34 -5.39 20.00 0.09
N TYR A 35 -5.19 21.31 -0.08
CA TYR A 35 -6.29 22.24 -0.40
C TYR A 35 -6.30 22.72 -1.86
N ASN A 36 -5.16 22.74 -2.53
CA ASN A 36 -5.06 23.21 -3.91
C ASN A 36 -3.81 22.60 -4.59
N PRO A 37 -3.91 21.33 -5.02
CA PRO A 37 -2.78 20.61 -5.61
C PRO A 37 -2.18 21.30 -6.83
N GLU A 38 -3.00 21.98 -7.65
CA GLU A 38 -2.52 22.66 -8.86
C GLU A 38 -1.49 23.78 -8.56
N ARG A 39 -1.57 24.39 -7.38
CA ARG A 39 -0.59 25.39 -6.94
C ARG A 39 0.73 24.80 -6.46
N LEU A 40 0.87 23.47 -6.36
CA LEU A 40 2.14 22.84 -5.99
C LEU A 40 3.26 23.18 -6.97
N GLN A 41 2.97 23.25 -8.27
CA GLN A 41 3.99 23.59 -9.28
C GLN A 41 4.65 24.93 -8.97
N HIS A 42 3.87 25.95 -8.60
CA HIS A 42 4.40 27.26 -8.23
C HIS A 42 5.38 27.21 -7.05
N TYR A 43 5.13 26.34 -6.07
CA TYR A 43 6.02 26.20 -4.91
C TYR A 43 7.19 25.25 -5.18
N LEU A 44 7.05 24.29 -6.09
CA LEU A 44 8.17 23.53 -6.63
C LEU A 44 9.15 24.45 -7.37
N ASP A 45 8.66 25.38 -8.19
CA ASP A 45 9.52 26.36 -8.87
C ASP A 45 10.29 27.23 -7.86
N LYS A 46 9.65 27.59 -6.74
CA LYS A 46 10.31 28.29 -5.62
C LYS A 46 11.36 27.42 -4.93
N LEU A 47 11.11 26.13 -4.75
CA LEU A 47 12.08 25.18 -4.18
C LEU A 47 13.30 25.04 -5.11
N ILE A 48 13.08 24.91 -6.41
CA ILE A 48 14.14 24.85 -7.43
C ILE A 48 14.94 26.16 -7.44
N ALA A 49 14.28 27.31 -7.37
CA ALA A 49 14.95 28.61 -7.29
C ALA A 49 15.78 28.75 -6.01
N PHE A 50 15.26 28.28 -4.86
CA PHE A 50 15.99 28.24 -3.60
C PHE A 50 17.24 27.36 -3.70
N HIS A 51 17.11 26.14 -4.26
CA HIS A 51 18.24 25.24 -4.50
C HIS A 51 19.30 25.89 -5.40
N LYS A 52 18.90 26.45 -6.54
CA LYS A 52 19.82 27.16 -7.45
C LYS A 52 20.55 28.30 -6.72
N LYS A 53 19.83 29.14 -5.97
CA LYS A 53 20.41 30.28 -5.23
C LYS A 53 21.44 29.84 -4.18
N THR A 54 21.19 28.74 -3.47
CA THR A 54 22.05 28.28 -2.35
C THR A 54 23.22 27.42 -2.81
N PHE A 55 23.03 26.54 -3.80
CA PHE A 55 24.08 25.61 -4.26
C PHE A 55 25.00 26.22 -5.33
N VAL A 56 24.49 27.09 -6.23
CA VAL A 56 25.35 27.75 -7.24
C VAL A 56 26.34 28.71 -6.58
N LYS A 57 25.98 29.31 -5.44
CA LYS A 57 26.89 30.17 -4.65
C LYS A 57 27.81 29.40 -3.69
N LYS A 58 27.71 28.07 -3.61
CA LYS A 58 28.38 27.22 -2.60
C LYS A 58 28.11 27.62 -1.13
N GLU A 59 27.00 28.31 -0.87
CA GLU A 59 26.62 28.84 0.45
C GLU A 59 25.66 27.92 1.22
N ALA A 60 25.29 26.76 0.66
CA ALA A 60 24.36 25.85 1.30
C ALA A 60 24.94 25.27 2.60
N GLU A 61 24.24 25.50 3.70
CA GLU A 61 24.57 24.99 5.03
C GLU A 61 24.28 23.48 5.13
N GLN A 62 24.98 22.77 6.04
CA GLN A 62 24.91 21.30 6.11
C GLN A 62 23.48 20.73 6.20
N PRO A 63 22.54 21.27 7.02
CA PRO A 63 21.18 20.73 7.05
C PRO A 63 20.43 20.84 5.72
N ILE A 64 20.72 21.88 4.94
CA ILE A 64 20.12 22.06 3.61
C ILE A 64 20.69 21.03 2.64
N ARG A 65 22.00 20.79 2.70
CA ARG A 65 22.66 19.74 1.90
C ARG A 65 22.10 18.36 2.20
N THR A 66 21.99 18.01 3.48
CA THR A 66 21.39 16.73 3.92
C THR A 66 19.96 16.60 3.41
N TRP A 67 19.13 17.64 3.57
CA TRP A 67 17.75 17.59 3.12
C TRP A 67 17.61 17.31 1.62
N PHE A 68 18.41 17.99 0.77
CA PHE A 68 18.39 17.76 -0.68
C PHE A 68 19.06 16.46 -1.12
N ALA A 69 19.96 15.89 -0.31
CA ALA A 69 20.48 14.54 -0.53
C ALA A 69 19.40 13.48 -0.29
N ASP A 70 18.61 13.65 0.78
CA ASP A 70 17.49 12.78 1.12
C ASP A 70 16.28 12.99 0.19
N HIS A 71 16.11 14.21 -0.32
CA HIS A 71 15.02 14.63 -1.20
C HIS A 71 15.53 15.23 -2.52
N PRO A 72 16.12 14.43 -3.42
CA PRO A 72 16.58 14.93 -4.70
C PRO A 72 15.45 15.65 -5.47
N LEU A 73 15.79 16.77 -6.12
CA LEU A 73 14.81 17.59 -6.84
C LEU A 73 14.02 16.80 -7.88
N PHE A 74 14.64 15.85 -8.59
CA PHE A 74 13.96 15.03 -9.59
C PHE A 74 12.87 14.15 -8.96
N ARG A 75 13.11 13.58 -7.77
CA ARG A 75 12.10 12.79 -7.03
C ARG A 75 10.99 13.69 -6.54
N THR A 76 11.34 14.87 -6.01
CA THR A 76 10.37 15.86 -5.54
C THR A 76 9.47 16.35 -6.67
N GLN A 77 10.05 16.59 -7.85
CA GLN A 77 9.31 16.96 -9.06
C GLN A 77 8.34 15.86 -9.48
N ARG A 78 8.81 14.62 -9.60
CA ARG A 78 7.95 13.46 -9.93
C ARG A 78 6.79 13.32 -8.93
N GLN A 79 7.08 13.47 -7.64
CA GLN A 79 6.05 13.44 -6.59
C GLN A 79 4.99 14.54 -6.78
N VAL A 80 5.41 15.78 -7.07
CA VAL A 80 4.49 16.90 -7.33
C VAL A 80 3.63 16.64 -8.57
N GLU A 81 4.24 16.17 -9.67
CA GLU A 81 3.53 15.82 -10.90
C GLU A 81 2.48 14.72 -10.65
N GLN A 82 2.83 13.67 -9.90
CA GLN A 82 1.90 12.61 -9.51
C GLN A 82 0.73 13.15 -8.68
N ILE A 83 0.98 14.03 -7.69
CA ILE A 83 -0.09 14.62 -6.86
C ILE A 83 -1.05 15.45 -7.72
N ILE A 84 -0.52 16.29 -8.62
CA ILE A 84 -1.34 17.12 -9.52
C ILE A 84 -2.16 16.24 -10.47
N ASN A 85 -1.54 15.25 -11.10
CA ASN A 85 -2.21 14.36 -12.05
C ASN A 85 -3.30 13.54 -11.37
N LYS A 86 -3.05 13.03 -10.16
CA LYS A 86 -4.05 12.33 -9.34
C LYS A 86 -5.22 13.23 -8.97
N HIS A 87 -4.96 14.50 -8.63
CA HIS A 87 -6.01 15.47 -8.34
C HIS A 87 -6.88 15.76 -9.57
N ARG A 88 -6.27 15.99 -10.73
CA ARG A 88 -6.99 16.21 -12.00
C ARG A 88 -7.83 15.00 -12.40
N LEU A 89 -7.26 13.80 -12.31
CA LEU A 89 -7.96 12.55 -12.57
C LEU A 89 -9.18 12.39 -11.65
N ARG A 90 -9.03 12.70 -10.36
CA ARG A 90 -10.17 12.69 -9.42
C ARG A 90 -11.28 13.64 -9.85
N LEU A 91 -10.95 14.88 -10.23
CA LEU A 91 -11.95 15.85 -10.68
C LEU A 91 -12.66 15.39 -11.97
N GLU A 92 -11.92 14.82 -12.91
CA GLU A 92 -12.49 14.26 -14.14
C GLU A 92 -13.45 13.09 -13.85
N VAL A 93 -13.05 12.17 -12.97
CA VAL A 93 -13.90 11.05 -12.51
C VAL A 93 -15.17 11.55 -11.83
N VAL A 94 -15.06 12.54 -10.94
CA VAL A 94 -16.23 13.11 -10.25
C VAL A 94 -17.19 13.74 -11.26
N ASN A 95 -16.69 14.53 -12.20
CA ASN A 95 -17.51 15.14 -13.25
C ASN A 95 -18.20 14.07 -14.13
N LEU A 96 -17.45 13.02 -14.51
CA LEU A 96 -17.97 11.91 -15.30
C LEU A 96 -19.16 11.22 -14.63
N PHE A 97 -19.03 10.85 -13.35
CA PHE A 97 -20.10 10.15 -12.64
C PHE A 97 -21.25 11.04 -12.18
N GLN A 98 -21.06 12.36 -12.12
CA GLN A 98 -22.17 13.32 -11.94
C GLN A 98 -23.11 13.40 -13.15
N GLN A 99 -22.62 13.08 -14.34
CA GLN A 99 -23.41 13.06 -15.58
C GLN A 99 -24.18 11.75 -15.78
N ILE A 100 -23.91 10.72 -14.98
CA ILE A 100 -24.54 9.41 -15.09
C ILE A 100 -25.71 9.32 -14.11
N ASN A 101 -26.88 8.90 -14.60
CA ASN A 101 -27.97 8.49 -13.71
C ASN A 101 -27.61 7.16 -13.03
N LEU A 102 -26.97 7.25 -11.87
CA LEU A 102 -26.46 6.11 -11.10
C LEU A 102 -27.57 5.15 -10.63
N VAL A 103 -28.76 5.66 -10.35
CA VAL A 103 -29.93 4.83 -9.96
C VAL A 103 -30.37 3.95 -11.14
N SER A 104 -30.43 4.50 -12.35
CA SER A 104 -30.73 3.71 -13.56
C SER A 104 -29.68 2.63 -13.82
N LEU A 105 -28.40 2.98 -13.62
CA LEU A 105 -27.29 2.05 -13.78
C LEU A 105 -27.43 0.88 -12.80
N TYR A 106 -27.81 1.12 -11.55
CA TYR A 106 -28.02 0.01 -10.61
C TYR A 106 -29.24 -0.85 -10.96
N ARG A 107 -30.35 -0.25 -11.39
CA ARG A 107 -31.59 -0.98 -11.74
C ARG A 107 -31.46 -1.85 -12.99
N GLU A 108 -30.62 -1.44 -13.94
CA GLU A 108 -30.34 -2.19 -15.19
C GLU A 108 -29.24 -3.26 -14.99
N TYR A 109 -28.70 -3.41 -13.79
CA TYR A 109 -27.69 -4.43 -13.50
C TYR A 109 -28.34 -5.81 -13.30
N GLU A 110 -28.05 -6.73 -14.22
CA GLU A 110 -28.62 -8.10 -14.22
C GLU A 110 -27.64 -9.16 -13.67
N GLY A 111 -26.45 -8.74 -13.22
CA GLY A 111 -25.41 -9.64 -12.71
C GLY A 111 -24.05 -9.39 -13.35
N LYS A 112 -23.04 -10.17 -12.92
CA LYS A 112 -21.61 -9.92 -13.21
C LYS A 112 -21.31 -9.73 -14.71
N ASP A 113 -21.99 -10.47 -15.57
CA ASP A 113 -21.76 -10.46 -17.02
C ASP A 113 -22.30 -9.19 -17.69
N SER A 114 -23.32 -8.55 -17.09
CA SER A 114 -23.90 -7.29 -17.56
C SER A 114 -23.06 -6.06 -17.17
N PHE A 115 -22.28 -6.14 -16.08
CA PHE A 115 -21.61 -4.98 -15.46
C PHE A 115 -20.74 -4.20 -16.44
N LYS A 116 -19.85 -4.90 -17.15
CA LYS A 116 -18.93 -4.27 -18.12
C LYS A 116 -19.69 -3.58 -19.23
N THR A 117 -20.69 -4.25 -19.79
CA THR A 117 -21.49 -3.72 -20.89
C THR A 117 -22.24 -2.46 -20.46
N LEU A 118 -22.82 -2.48 -19.26
CA LEU A 118 -23.56 -1.36 -18.70
C LEU A 118 -22.66 -0.14 -18.42
N ILE A 119 -21.53 -0.33 -17.74
CA ILE A 119 -20.55 0.75 -17.51
C ILE A 119 -20.05 1.29 -18.85
N LYS A 120 -19.70 0.42 -19.80
CA LYS A 120 -19.25 0.84 -21.14
C LYS A 120 -20.30 1.69 -21.84
N ALA A 121 -21.56 1.28 -21.85
CA ALA A 121 -22.64 2.03 -22.49
C ALA A 121 -22.80 3.43 -21.88
N ARG A 122 -22.81 3.54 -20.55
CA ARG A 122 -22.95 4.84 -19.87
C ARG A 122 -21.76 5.78 -20.11
N ILE A 123 -20.55 5.25 -20.05
CA ILE A 123 -19.33 6.04 -20.16
C ILE A 123 -19.08 6.49 -21.62
N THR A 124 -19.34 5.62 -22.60
CA THR A 124 -19.18 5.95 -24.02
C THR A 124 -20.25 6.87 -24.58
N ALA A 125 -21.44 6.91 -23.96
CA ALA A 125 -22.47 7.90 -24.28
C ALA A 125 -22.05 9.33 -23.90
N ILE A 126 -21.18 9.49 -22.89
CA ILE A 126 -20.62 10.79 -22.48
C ILE A 126 -19.42 11.14 -23.35
N ASN A 127 -18.50 10.18 -23.55
CA ASN A 127 -17.34 10.38 -24.42
C ASN A 127 -16.98 9.06 -25.14
N PRO A 128 -17.11 9.00 -26.48
CA PRO A 128 -16.86 7.77 -27.24
C PRO A 128 -15.39 7.34 -27.27
N HIS A 129 -14.45 8.21 -26.86
CA HIS A 129 -13.03 7.85 -26.78
C HIS A 129 -12.65 7.08 -25.52
N TYR A 130 -13.50 7.10 -24.49
CA TYR A 130 -13.27 6.33 -23.27
C TYR A 130 -13.37 4.83 -23.54
N LYS A 131 -12.44 4.07 -22.96
CA LYS A 131 -12.36 2.61 -23.13
C LYS A 131 -12.65 1.91 -21.81
N VAL A 132 -13.41 0.82 -21.88
CA VAL A 132 -13.74 -0.01 -20.72
C VAL A 132 -13.26 -1.44 -20.95
N ALA A 133 -12.44 -1.95 -20.02
CA ALA A 133 -11.95 -3.32 -19.99
C ALA A 133 -12.42 -4.01 -18.70
N SER A 134 -12.76 -5.30 -18.76
CA SER A 134 -12.98 -6.06 -17.52
C SER A 134 -11.64 -6.41 -16.91
N LEU A 135 -11.56 -6.34 -15.58
CA LEU A 135 -10.45 -6.85 -14.78
C LEU A 135 -10.81 -8.20 -14.12
N GLY A 136 -11.88 -8.85 -14.58
CA GLY A 136 -12.45 -10.01 -13.91
C GLY A 136 -13.27 -9.62 -12.68
N GLY A 137 -13.23 -10.48 -11.67
CA GLY A 137 -14.05 -10.38 -10.46
C GLY A 137 -15.18 -11.40 -10.46
N GLY A 138 -15.26 -12.19 -9.39
CA GLY A 138 -16.31 -13.21 -9.21
C GLY A 138 -17.67 -12.55 -8.94
N ASN A 139 -18.07 -12.52 -7.67
CA ASN A 139 -19.34 -11.91 -7.25
C ASN A 139 -19.30 -10.37 -7.26
N ASN A 140 -18.09 -9.78 -7.27
CA ASN A 140 -17.88 -8.34 -7.36
C ASN A 140 -17.13 -8.06 -8.68
N PRO A 141 -17.85 -7.79 -9.79
CA PRO A 141 -17.21 -7.51 -11.06
C PRO A 141 -16.43 -6.18 -11.00
N LEU A 142 -15.25 -6.16 -11.61
CA LEU A 142 -14.38 -4.98 -11.70
C LEU A 142 -14.16 -4.60 -13.16
N VAL A 143 -14.17 -3.29 -13.44
CA VAL A 143 -13.79 -2.76 -14.75
C VAL A 143 -12.76 -1.65 -14.62
N ARG A 144 -11.83 -1.60 -15.58
CA ARG A 144 -10.93 -0.48 -15.80
C ARG A 144 -11.53 0.45 -16.84
N ILE A 145 -11.62 1.73 -16.51
CA ILE A 145 -11.93 2.81 -17.45
C ILE A 145 -10.63 3.51 -17.81
N SER A 146 -10.40 3.72 -19.11
CA SER A 146 -9.28 4.53 -19.63
C SER A 146 -9.85 5.84 -20.17
N LEU A 147 -9.54 6.93 -19.47
CA LEU A 147 -9.98 8.29 -19.80
C LEU A 147 -9.03 8.95 -20.80
N ALA A 148 -7.73 8.67 -20.66
CA ALA A 148 -6.68 9.02 -21.61
C ALA A 148 -5.64 7.88 -21.69
N LYS A 149 -4.55 8.09 -22.45
CA LYS A 149 -3.50 7.07 -22.68
C LYS A 149 -2.92 6.51 -21.38
N GLU A 150 -2.75 7.35 -20.36
CA GLU A 150 -2.12 7.01 -19.07
C GLU A 150 -3.04 7.32 -17.88
N GLN A 151 -4.33 7.59 -18.13
CA GLN A 151 -5.29 7.94 -17.10
C GLN A 151 -6.32 6.84 -16.98
N HIS A 152 -6.16 6.04 -15.92
CA HIS A 152 -6.96 4.86 -15.66
C HIS A 152 -7.61 4.92 -14.28
N CYS A 153 -8.84 4.43 -14.19
CA CYS A 153 -9.51 4.21 -12.91
C CYS A 153 -10.23 2.85 -12.91
N VAL A 154 -10.50 2.33 -11.71
CA VAL A 154 -11.23 1.09 -11.50
C VAL A 154 -12.60 1.39 -10.95
N VAL A 155 -13.63 0.74 -11.48
CA VAL A 155 -15.01 0.85 -11.03
C VAL A 155 -15.51 -0.51 -10.57
N ARG A 156 -16.18 -0.52 -9.40
CA ARG A 156 -16.86 -1.70 -8.85
C ARG A 156 -18.09 -1.29 -8.04
N PHE A 157 -18.96 -2.26 -7.77
CA PHE A 157 -19.90 -2.13 -6.67
C PHE A 157 -19.24 -2.53 -5.35
N LEU A 158 -19.32 -1.64 -4.37
CA LEU A 158 -18.96 -1.91 -2.99
C LEU A 158 -20.23 -2.17 -2.19
N ARG A 159 -20.31 -3.36 -1.61
CA ARG A 159 -21.50 -3.90 -0.97
C ARG A 159 -21.22 -4.17 0.51
N LEU A 160 -21.94 -3.53 1.41
CA LEU A 160 -21.66 -3.51 2.85
C LEU A 160 -22.91 -3.88 3.65
N ASN A 161 -22.74 -4.43 4.85
CA ASN A 161 -23.87 -4.71 5.73
C ASN A 161 -24.59 -3.42 6.13
N SER A 162 -25.91 -3.35 5.88
CA SER A 162 -26.71 -2.14 6.12
C SER A 162 -26.73 -1.74 7.59
N SER A 163 -26.82 -2.70 8.51
CA SER A 163 -26.83 -2.41 9.94
C SER A 163 -25.48 -1.90 10.46
N GLU A 164 -24.37 -2.41 9.93
CA GLU A 164 -23.02 -1.92 10.28
C GLU A 164 -22.74 -0.52 9.71
N ASP A 165 -23.22 -0.24 8.50
CA ASP A 165 -23.06 1.09 7.87
C ASP A 165 -23.89 2.15 8.60
N ALA A 166 -25.15 1.83 8.92
CA ALA A 166 -26.01 2.70 9.72
C ALA A 166 -25.47 2.93 11.14
N ALA A 167 -24.81 1.93 11.73
CA ALA A 167 -24.19 2.04 13.05
C ALA A 167 -22.81 2.75 13.04
N GLY A 168 -22.29 3.15 11.87
CA GLY A 168 -21.01 3.85 11.77
C GLY A 168 -19.79 2.98 12.05
N ILE A 169 -19.91 1.66 11.85
CA ILE A 169 -18.84 0.67 12.08
C ILE A 169 -18.48 -0.12 10.81
N SER A 170 -19.07 0.22 9.66
CA SER A 170 -18.79 -0.48 8.41
C SER A 170 -17.33 -0.29 7.94
N PRO A 171 -16.85 -1.18 7.07
CA PRO A 171 -15.54 -1.04 6.44
C PRO A 171 -15.31 0.29 5.69
N ARG A 172 -16.38 0.90 5.15
CA ARG A 172 -16.30 2.25 4.53
C ARG A 172 -15.94 3.30 5.57
N ILE A 173 -16.63 3.30 6.71
CA ILE A 173 -16.33 4.23 7.80
C ILE A 173 -14.92 3.96 8.36
N ALA A 174 -14.51 2.70 8.45
CA ALA A 174 -13.15 2.34 8.86
C ALA A 174 -12.11 2.98 7.92
N ARG A 175 -12.33 2.89 6.59
CA ARG A 175 -11.49 3.51 5.57
C ARG A 175 -11.43 5.03 5.71
N GLU A 176 -12.55 5.69 6.01
CA GLU A 176 -12.60 7.15 6.21
C GLU A 176 -11.80 7.62 7.43
N ARG A 177 -11.83 6.86 8.55
CA ARG A 177 -11.05 7.17 9.77
C ARG A 177 -9.54 7.18 9.55
N ILE A 178 -9.07 6.41 8.57
CA ILE A 178 -7.65 6.23 8.25
C ILE A 178 -7.26 6.85 6.92
N ALA A 179 -7.98 7.88 6.46
CA ALA A 179 -7.75 8.52 5.16
C ALA A 179 -6.33 9.07 4.92
N GLY A 180 -5.49 9.17 5.95
CA GLY A 180 -4.07 9.53 5.86
C GLY A 180 -3.12 8.37 5.56
N MET A 181 -3.55 7.11 5.71
CA MET A 181 -2.71 5.93 5.49
C MET A 181 -2.52 5.69 3.99
N LYS A 182 -1.26 5.67 3.53
CA LYS A 182 -0.93 5.50 2.11
C LYS A 182 -1.41 4.16 1.54
N GLN A 183 -1.37 3.12 2.36
CA GLN A 183 -1.73 1.74 2.01
C GLN A 183 -3.25 1.56 1.84
N ILE A 184 -4.07 2.48 2.36
CA ILE A 184 -5.54 2.45 2.24
C ILE A 184 -5.99 3.75 1.57
N PRO A 185 -5.80 3.88 0.24
CA PRO A 185 -6.16 5.08 -0.49
C PRO A 185 -7.66 5.33 -0.41
N GLN A 186 -8.10 6.59 -0.42
CA GLN A 186 -9.52 6.91 -0.57
C GLN A 186 -9.95 6.77 -2.05
N PRO A 187 -11.22 6.39 -2.31
CA PRO A 187 -11.71 6.35 -3.69
C PRO A 187 -11.75 7.76 -4.28
N TYR A 188 -11.63 7.87 -5.61
CA TYR A 188 -11.86 9.12 -6.33
C TYR A 188 -13.32 9.55 -6.25
N PHE A 189 -14.23 8.57 -6.29
CA PHE A 189 -15.66 8.77 -6.21
C PHE A 189 -16.32 7.61 -5.46
N LEU A 190 -17.26 7.92 -4.58
CA LEU A 190 -18.08 6.94 -3.86
C LEU A 190 -19.49 7.50 -3.73
N SER A 191 -20.49 6.76 -4.21
CA SER A 191 -21.90 7.18 -4.12
C SER A 191 -22.80 6.00 -3.82
N GLN A 192 -23.70 6.17 -2.86
CA GLN A 192 -24.70 5.17 -2.52
C GLN A 192 -25.71 5.03 -3.67
N LEU A 193 -26.01 3.78 -4.05
CA LEU A 193 -26.96 3.45 -5.10
C LEU A 193 -28.29 2.96 -4.55
N GLU A 194 -28.24 2.04 -3.57
CA GLU A 194 -29.39 1.34 -3.02
C GLU A 194 -29.09 0.85 -1.59
N ASP A 195 -30.14 0.68 -0.77
CA ASP A 195 -30.11 0.01 0.53
C ASP A 195 -31.33 -0.90 0.64
N ASP A 196 -31.13 -2.22 0.61
CA ASP A 196 -32.19 -3.21 0.71
C ASP A 196 -32.50 -3.64 2.16
N ARG A 197 -31.92 -2.93 3.14
CA ARG A 197 -31.95 -3.18 4.60
C ARG A 197 -31.12 -4.37 5.08
N HIS A 198 -30.54 -5.14 4.16
CA HIS A 198 -29.52 -6.14 4.47
C HIS A 198 -28.14 -5.65 4.02
N GLU A 199 -28.08 -5.07 2.83
CA GLU A 199 -26.89 -4.59 2.16
C GLU A 199 -27.10 -3.18 1.61
N VAL A 200 -26.11 -2.31 1.86
CA VAL A 200 -26.00 -1.01 1.19
C VAL A 200 -25.01 -1.17 0.04
N THR A 201 -25.43 -0.81 -1.17
CA THR A 201 -24.58 -0.82 -2.36
C THR A 201 -24.12 0.58 -2.71
N TYR A 202 -22.81 0.71 -2.94
CA TYR A 202 -22.14 1.90 -3.42
C TYR A 202 -21.51 1.66 -4.79
N LEU A 203 -21.50 2.67 -5.66
CA LEU A 203 -20.57 2.73 -6.78
C LEU A 203 -19.26 3.32 -6.30
N GLU A 204 -18.19 2.53 -6.39
CA GLU A 204 -16.84 2.96 -6.06
C GLU A 204 -16.01 3.14 -7.33
N CYS A 205 -15.38 4.30 -7.47
CA CYS A 205 -14.32 4.54 -8.45
C CYS A 205 -13.00 4.83 -7.73
N SER A 206 -11.97 4.04 -8.00
CA SER A 206 -10.68 4.06 -7.31
C SER A 206 -9.52 4.09 -8.30
N GLU A 207 -8.32 4.29 -7.76
CA GLU A 207 -7.06 4.25 -8.52
C GLU A 207 -6.84 2.89 -9.18
N TYR A 208 -6.28 2.92 -10.39
CA TYR A 208 -5.81 1.71 -11.06
C TYR A 208 -4.31 1.51 -10.77
N TYR A 209 -3.97 0.33 -10.26
CA TYR A 209 -2.61 -0.06 -9.94
C TYR A 209 -2.08 -1.00 -11.02
N GLU A 210 -1.17 -0.49 -11.86
CA GLU A 210 -0.71 -1.19 -13.07
C GLU A 210 0.09 -2.47 -12.78
N HIS A 211 0.83 -2.48 -11.67
CA HIS A 211 1.59 -3.66 -11.23
C HIS A 211 0.70 -4.81 -10.71
N GLY A 212 -0.61 -4.60 -10.61
CA GLY A 212 -1.53 -5.66 -10.21
C GLY A 212 -1.34 -6.11 -8.76
N SER A 213 -1.70 -7.36 -8.49
CA SER A 213 -1.62 -7.96 -7.15
C SER A 213 -0.25 -8.52 -6.83
N LEU A 214 0.06 -8.61 -5.54
CA LEU A 214 1.23 -9.28 -5.01
C LEU A 214 1.22 -10.77 -5.38
N GLU A 215 0.05 -11.39 -5.43
CA GLU A 215 -0.16 -12.75 -5.97
C GLU A 215 0.44 -12.88 -7.36
N ARG A 216 0.00 -12.01 -8.29
CA ARG A 216 0.49 -12.03 -9.68
C ARG A 216 2.00 -11.85 -9.77
N LEU A 217 2.57 -10.94 -8.96
CA LEU A 217 4.03 -10.74 -8.93
C LEU A 217 4.74 -12.04 -8.54
N PHE A 218 4.29 -12.71 -7.48
CA PHE A 218 4.94 -13.93 -7.00
C PHE A 218 4.68 -15.13 -7.93
N ASP A 219 3.50 -15.24 -8.54
CA ASP A 219 3.23 -16.24 -9.58
C ASP A 219 4.23 -16.10 -10.74
N GLU A 220 4.47 -14.88 -11.22
CA GLU A 220 5.41 -14.60 -12.31
C GLU A 220 6.87 -14.91 -11.90
N LEU A 221 7.26 -14.60 -10.66
CA LEU A 221 8.60 -14.88 -10.13
C LEU A 221 8.85 -16.37 -9.90
N HIS A 222 7.87 -17.11 -9.37
CA HIS A 222 7.98 -18.56 -9.16
C HIS A 222 8.03 -19.31 -10.49
N GLN A 223 7.34 -18.83 -11.52
CA GLN A 223 7.44 -19.40 -12.88
C GLN A 223 8.84 -19.23 -13.48
N GLN A 224 9.50 -18.10 -13.23
CA GLN A 224 10.88 -17.84 -13.67
C GLN A 224 11.92 -18.70 -12.92
N GLY A 225 11.62 -19.07 -11.67
CA GLY A 225 12.51 -19.89 -10.83
C GLY A 225 12.71 -21.34 -11.30
N ASN A 226 12.00 -21.78 -12.34
CA ASN A 226 12.19 -23.09 -12.98
C ASN A 226 13.31 -23.09 -14.05
N ASP A 227 13.88 -21.92 -14.37
CA ASP A 227 15.08 -21.79 -15.20
C ASP A 227 16.36 -21.83 -14.32
N GLU A 228 17.53 -22.19 -14.89
CA GLU A 228 18.80 -22.46 -14.17
C GLU A 228 19.33 -21.33 -13.26
N THR A 229 18.67 -20.17 -13.23
CA THR A 229 18.97 -19.03 -12.36
C THR A 229 17.80 -18.72 -11.43
N ALA A 230 17.46 -19.65 -10.53
CA ALA A 230 16.42 -19.42 -9.52
C ALA A 230 16.77 -18.18 -8.66
N ILE A 231 15.92 -17.16 -8.76
CA ILE A 231 16.07 -15.92 -7.97
C ILE A 231 15.69 -16.24 -6.52
N ASP A 232 16.57 -15.94 -5.56
CA ASP A 232 16.20 -16.01 -4.15
C ASP A 232 15.16 -14.92 -3.84
N LEU A 233 13.93 -15.35 -3.57
CA LEU A 233 12.81 -14.46 -3.29
C LEU A 233 12.79 -13.98 -1.83
N ASN A 234 13.57 -14.59 -0.93
CA ASN A 234 13.51 -14.29 0.49
C ASN A 234 13.79 -12.82 0.83
N PRO A 235 14.76 -12.12 0.23
CA PRO A 235 14.95 -10.68 0.45
C PRO A 235 13.69 -9.86 0.11
N LEU A 236 13.00 -10.21 -0.98
CA LEU A 236 11.76 -9.55 -1.38
C LEU A 236 10.60 -9.87 -0.42
N ILE A 237 10.52 -11.11 0.07
CA ILE A 237 9.53 -11.51 1.08
C ILE A 237 9.74 -10.72 2.38
N LEU A 238 11.00 -10.53 2.81
CA LEU A 238 11.33 -9.71 3.98
C LEU A 238 10.97 -8.23 3.79
N LEU A 239 11.14 -7.70 2.57
CA LEU A 239 10.69 -6.34 2.24
C LEU A 239 9.17 -6.20 2.44
N TYR A 240 8.37 -7.14 1.92
CA TYR A 240 6.92 -7.10 2.12
C TYR A 240 6.51 -7.40 3.56
N ALA A 241 7.20 -8.30 4.26
CA ALA A 241 6.98 -8.55 5.69
C ALA A 241 7.13 -7.27 6.51
N ARG A 242 8.16 -6.46 6.24
CA ARG A 242 8.37 -5.15 6.86
C ARG A 242 7.17 -4.23 6.61
N GLN A 243 6.72 -4.13 5.35
CA GLN A 243 5.60 -3.28 4.97
C GLN A 243 4.29 -3.71 5.66
N PHE A 244 3.99 -5.01 5.71
CA PHE A 244 2.81 -5.53 6.40
C PHE A 244 2.84 -5.28 7.91
N LEU A 245 3.99 -5.48 8.55
CA LEU A 245 4.16 -5.22 9.98
C LEU A 245 3.97 -3.74 10.30
N ALA A 246 4.59 -2.85 9.53
CA ALA A 246 4.43 -1.41 9.68
C ALA A 246 2.97 -0.99 9.48
N PHE A 247 2.33 -1.49 8.42
CA PHE A 247 0.92 -1.27 8.12
C PHE A 247 0.00 -1.67 9.29
N PHE A 248 0.14 -2.89 9.83
CA PHE A 248 -0.70 -3.34 10.93
C PHE A 248 -0.47 -2.54 12.22
N ILE A 249 0.78 -2.18 12.52
CA ILE A 249 1.08 -1.38 13.71
C ILE A 249 0.40 -0.01 13.61
N GLU A 250 0.51 0.67 12.47
CA GLU A 250 -0.13 1.96 12.23
C GLU A 250 -1.66 1.83 12.24
N LEU A 251 -2.22 0.86 11.51
CA LEU A 251 -3.66 0.64 11.44
C LEU A 251 -4.28 0.43 12.83
N ASN A 252 -3.65 -0.42 13.63
CA ASN A 252 -4.14 -0.78 14.96
C ASN A 252 -4.07 0.39 15.96
N GLN A 253 -3.28 1.45 15.70
CA GLN A 253 -3.29 2.68 16.51
C GLN A 253 -4.58 3.51 16.31
N HIS A 254 -5.34 3.25 15.24
CA HIS A 254 -6.60 3.91 14.94
C HIS A 254 -7.83 3.10 15.37
N ASP A 255 -7.66 2.05 16.19
CA ASP A 255 -8.71 1.08 16.54
C ASP A 255 -9.37 0.45 15.30
N VAL A 256 -8.59 0.32 14.21
CA VAL A 256 -8.97 -0.37 12.99
C VAL A 256 -8.09 -1.61 12.84
N TRP A 257 -8.68 -2.70 12.40
CA TRP A 257 -8.03 -3.97 12.16
C TRP A 257 -8.25 -4.39 10.72
N TYR A 258 -7.32 -5.16 10.16
CA TYR A 258 -7.47 -5.75 8.83
C TYR A 258 -7.43 -7.27 8.93
N THR A 259 -8.49 -7.93 8.48
CA THR A 259 -8.77 -9.34 8.80
C THR A 259 -8.63 -10.31 7.62
N ASP A 260 -8.43 -9.80 6.40
CA ASP A 260 -8.36 -10.61 5.16
C ASP A 260 -7.07 -10.39 4.38
N LEU A 261 -5.93 -10.51 5.08
CA LEU A 261 -4.62 -10.47 4.42
C LEU A 261 -4.37 -11.76 3.63
N LYS A 262 -4.17 -11.57 2.32
CA LYS A 262 -3.70 -12.55 1.34
C LYS A 262 -3.09 -11.82 0.13
N PRO A 263 -2.19 -12.45 -0.65
CA PRO A 263 -1.53 -11.79 -1.78
C PRO A 263 -2.50 -11.20 -2.82
N SER A 264 -3.64 -11.83 -3.08
CA SER A 264 -4.66 -11.32 -4.02
C SER A 264 -5.37 -10.04 -3.55
N ASN A 265 -5.35 -9.74 -2.25
CA ASN A 265 -5.94 -8.52 -1.68
C ASN A 265 -4.91 -7.38 -1.50
N VAL A 266 -3.67 -7.59 -1.97
CA VAL A 266 -2.59 -6.62 -1.89
C VAL A 266 -2.20 -6.24 -3.31
N LEU A 267 -2.43 -4.99 -3.69
CA LEU A 267 -1.93 -4.41 -4.94
C LEU A 267 -0.60 -3.72 -4.72
N LEU A 268 0.12 -3.45 -5.80
CA LEU A 268 1.40 -2.76 -5.78
C LEU A 268 1.33 -1.42 -6.50
N ASN A 269 1.84 -0.36 -5.86
CA ASN A 269 1.97 0.95 -6.50
C ASN A 269 3.21 1.00 -7.43
N GLN A 270 3.48 2.16 -8.03
CA GLN A 270 4.64 2.35 -8.93
C GLN A 270 6.01 2.17 -8.25
N ASP A 271 6.07 2.35 -6.94
CA ASP A 271 7.28 2.26 -6.13
C ASP A 271 7.45 0.86 -5.49
N GLY A 272 6.50 -0.06 -5.71
CA GLY A 272 6.48 -1.38 -5.10
C GLY A 272 5.92 -1.41 -3.67
N ASP A 273 5.28 -0.34 -3.21
CA ASP A 273 4.61 -0.33 -1.92
C ASP A 273 3.25 -1.05 -1.97
N ILE A 274 2.89 -1.67 -0.86
CA ILE A 274 1.62 -2.36 -0.69
C ILE A 274 0.43 -1.40 -0.66
N ILE A 275 -0.64 -1.78 -1.34
CA ILE A 275 -1.94 -1.13 -1.32
C ILE A 275 -3.01 -2.17 -1.02
N ILE A 276 -3.81 -1.95 0.02
CA ILE A 276 -4.89 -2.86 0.39
C ILE A 276 -6.11 -2.58 -0.49
N SER A 277 -6.51 -3.55 -1.32
CA SER A 277 -7.58 -3.37 -2.31
C SER A 277 -8.97 -3.76 -1.82
N ASP A 278 -9.07 -4.71 -0.89
CA ASP A 278 -10.34 -5.16 -0.35
C ASP A 278 -10.62 -4.53 1.02
N VAL A 279 -11.36 -3.42 1.00
CA VAL A 279 -11.70 -2.71 2.23
C VAL A 279 -12.61 -3.52 3.14
N LYS A 280 -13.31 -4.56 2.66
CA LYS A 280 -14.22 -5.37 3.50
C LYS A 280 -13.51 -6.08 4.65
N GLY A 281 -12.20 -6.25 4.57
CA GLY A 281 -11.39 -6.76 5.68
C GLY A 281 -11.18 -5.75 6.82
N LEU A 282 -11.63 -4.50 6.69
CA LEU A 282 -11.47 -3.48 7.73
C LEU A 282 -12.55 -3.60 8.81
N VAL A 283 -12.11 -3.66 10.06
CA VAL A 283 -12.98 -3.78 11.24
C VAL A 283 -12.64 -2.70 12.26
N ILE A 284 -13.63 -1.90 12.64
CA ILE A 284 -13.49 -0.93 13.75
C ILE A 284 -13.70 -1.67 15.07
N SER A 285 -12.70 -1.64 15.95
CA SER A 285 -12.83 -2.17 17.30
C SER A 285 -11.71 -1.65 18.21
N SER A 286 -12.10 -1.09 19.36
CA SER A 286 -11.16 -0.76 20.45
C SER A 286 -10.76 -1.98 21.29
N THR A 287 -11.41 -3.13 21.09
CA THR A 287 -11.08 -4.38 21.76
C THR A 287 -10.55 -5.41 20.78
N LYS A 288 -9.80 -6.39 21.30
CA LYS A 288 -9.22 -7.46 20.47
C LYS A 288 -10.21 -8.57 20.11
N MET A 289 -11.41 -8.56 20.69
CA MET A 289 -12.43 -9.60 20.49
C MET A 289 -13.65 -8.99 19.82
N VAL A 290 -14.06 -9.56 18.69
CA VAL A 290 -15.27 -9.15 17.97
C VAL A 290 -16.08 -10.36 17.58
N ARG A 291 -17.37 -10.18 17.27
CA ARG A 291 -18.18 -11.29 16.76
C ARG A 291 -17.63 -11.75 15.42
N SER A 292 -17.58 -13.06 15.19
CA SER A 292 -17.10 -13.62 13.93
C SER A 292 -17.90 -13.14 12.71
N SER A 293 -19.18 -12.80 12.89
CA SER A 293 -20.03 -12.24 11.83
C SER A 293 -19.64 -10.84 11.38
N GLN A 294 -18.81 -10.13 12.15
CA GLN A 294 -18.32 -8.78 11.83
C GLN A 294 -16.99 -8.81 11.07
N THR A 295 -16.42 -9.99 10.82
CA THR A 295 -15.14 -10.13 10.12
C THR A 295 -15.36 -10.74 8.73
N SER A 296 -14.73 -10.15 7.71
CA SER A 296 -14.53 -10.81 6.42
C SER A 296 -13.17 -11.49 6.44
N THR A 297 -13.13 -12.82 6.26
CA THR A 297 -11.89 -13.60 6.37
C THR A 297 -11.85 -14.75 5.38
N SER A 298 -10.65 -15.06 4.88
CA SER A 298 -10.37 -16.24 4.06
C SER A 298 -9.90 -17.38 4.96
N ALA A 299 -10.76 -18.40 5.17
CA ALA A 299 -10.53 -19.49 6.13
C ALA A 299 -9.20 -20.25 5.95
N ALA A 300 -8.65 -20.26 4.73
CA ALA A 300 -7.36 -20.89 4.44
C ALA A 300 -6.14 -20.16 5.03
N TYR A 301 -6.31 -18.91 5.49
CA TYR A 301 -5.22 -18.05 5.98
C TYR A 301 -5.08 -18.02 7.51
N TYR A 302 -5.86 -18.81 8.24
CA TYR A 302 -5.74 -18.89 9.70
C TYR A 302 -6.11 -20.27 10.24
N GLN A 303 -6.02 -20.44 11.55
CA GLN A 303 -6.34 -21.68 12.25
C GLN A 303 -7.32 -21.45 13.39
N SER A 304 -8.00 -22.50 13.85
CA SER A 304 -9.15 -22.39 14.76
C SER A 304 -8.85 -21.67 16.08
N SER A 305 -7.59 -21.59 16.48
CA SER A 305 -7.16 -20.86 17.67
C SER A 305 -7.51 -19.36 17.66
N VAL A 306 -7.88 -18.76 16.53
CA VAL A 306 -8.43 -17.39 16.51
C VAL A 306 -9.77 -17.27 17.24
N TYR A 307 -10.53 -18.35 17.31
CA TYR A 307 -11.87 -18.34 17.88
C TYR A 307 -11.86 -18.49 19.41
N LYS A 308 -12.85 -17.85 20.01
CA LYS A 308 -13.35 -18.12 21.34
C LYS A 308 -14.87 -18.03 21.25
N ASP A 309 -15.53 -19.18 21.22
CA ASP A 309 -16.98 -19.29 20.95
C ASP A 309 -17.35 -18.60 19.63
N ASN A 310 -18.31 -17.66 19.64
CA ASN A 310 -18.74 -16.89 18.46
C ASN A 310 -17.89 -15.62 18.23
N GLU A 311 -16.79 -15.47 18.95
CA GLU A 311 -15.90 -14.32 18.84
C GLU A 311 -14.55 -14.70 18.21
N MET A 312 -13.94 -13.74 17.52
CA MET A 312 -12.62 -13.85 16.94
C MET A 312 -11.66 -12.89 17.62
N ASN A 313 -10.44 -13.37 17.89
CA ASN A 313 -9.34 -12.56 18.36
C ASN A 313 -8.60 -11.90 17.18
N LEU A 314 -8.80 -10.59 16.99
CA LEU A 314 -8.28 -9.83 15.84
C LEU A 314 -6.75 -9.82 15.77
N GLU A 315 -6.06 -9.64 16.90
CA GLU A 315 -4.60 -9.65 16.95
C GLU A 315 -4.02 -11.03 16.57
N ARG A 316 -4.65 -12.11 17.01
CA ARG A 316 -4.23 -13.47 16.62
C ARG A 316 -4.53 -13.74 15.15
N LEU A 317 -5.66 -13.26 14.64
CA LEU A 317 -6.04 -13.39 13.24
C LEU A 317 -5.05 -12.67 12.31
N GLN A 318 -4.71 -11.41 12.59
CA GLN A 318 -3.70 -10.67 11.82
C GLN A 318 -2.34 -11.38 11.79
N ARG A 319 -1.88 -11.91 12.95
CA ARG A 319 -0.62 -12.66 13.01
C ARG A 319 -0.66 -13.93 12.17
N GLN A 320 -1.77 -14.67 12.21
CA GLN A 320 -1.88 -15.93 11.47
C GLN A 320 -2.03 -15.71 9.96
N THR A 321 -2.82 -14.71 9.55
CA THR A 321 -2.95 -14.33 8.13
C THR A 321 -1.62 -13.83 7.57
N LEU A 322 -0.83 -13.06 8.34
CA LEU A 322 0.55 -12.72 7.96
C LEU A 322 1.42 -13.96 7.84
N ALA A 323 1.41 -14.86 8.81
CA ALA A 323 2.23 -16.07 8.77
C ALA A 323 1.92 -16.96 7.56
N ASN A 324 0.63 -17.14 7.24
CA ASN A 324 0.21 -17.89 6.06
C ASN A 324 0.57 -17.16 4.76
N THR A 325 0.45 -15.83 4.71
CA THR A 325 0.86 -15.01 3.56
C THR A 325 2.37 -15.16 3.31
N LEU A 326 3.21 -15.02 4.34
CA LEU A 326 4.67 -15.18 4.18
C LEU A 326 5.04 -16.59 3.72
N TYR A 327 4.34 -17.61 4.22
CA TYR A 327 4.56 -18.98 3.77
C TYR A 327 4.17 -19.18 2.29
N GLU A 328 3.01 -18.65 1.88
CA GLU A 328 2.54 -18.72 0.51
C GLU A 328 3.50 -18.02 -0.46
N LEU A 329 3.95 -16.81 -0.12
CA LEU A 329 4.96 -16.10 -0.92
C LEU A 329 6.26 -16.91 -1.06
N ALA A 330 6.67 -17.64 -0.01
CA ALA A 330 7.88 -18.46 -0.04
C ALA A 330 7.74 -19.79 -0.79
N CYS A 331 6.53 -20.37 -0.81
CA CYS A 331 6.33 -21.77 -1.22
C CYS A 331 5.40 -21.94 -2.43
N ASP A 332 4.80 -20.87 -2.93
CA ASP A 332 3.76 -20.88 -3.97
C ASP A 332 2.54 -21.75 -3.60
N LYS A 333 2.30 -21.93 -2.30
CA LYS A 333 1.20 -22.75 -1.76
C LYS A 333 0.91 -22.40 -0.31
N LEU A 334 -0.35 -22.58 0.08
CA LEU A 334 -0.79 -22.46 1.47
C LEU A 334 -0.34 -23.66 2.33
N PRO A 335 -0.21 -23.49 3.66
CA PRO A 335 0.05 -24.60 4.55
C PRO A 335 -1.16 -25.55 4.62
N VAL A 336 -0.93 -26.83 4.91
CA VAL A 336 -1.99 -27.85 4.91
C VAL A 336 -2.75 -27.80 6.24
N PRO A 337 -4.09 -27.64 6.25
CA PRO A 337 -4.87 -27.70 7.48
C PRO A 337 -4.89 -29.14 8.03
N LYS A 338 -4.50 -29.30 9.28
CA LYS A 338 -4.56 -30.57 10.02
C LYS A 338 -5.62 -30.48 11.11
N ILE A 339 -6.69 -31.28 10.98
CA ILE A 339 -7.71 -31.42 12.03
C ILE A 339 -7.04 -32.01 13.27
N THR A 340 -7.21 -31.35 14.40
CA THR A 340 -6.68 -31.83 15.70
C THR A 340 -7.77 -32.50 16.52
N HIS A 341 -8.93 -31.87 16.63
CA HIS A 341 -10.15 -32.36 17.26
C HIS A 341 -11.30 -31.52 16.73
N HIS A 342 -12.40 -32.07 16.23
CA HIS A 342 -13.47 -31.24 15.65
C HIS A 342 -14.06 -30.27 16.70
N PRO A 343 -14.26 -28.97 16.42
CA PRO A 343 -14.08 -28.26 15.13
C PRO A 343 -12.70 -27.60 14.94
N ASN A 344 -11.70 -27.95 15.74
CA ASN A 344 -10.37 -27.33 15.79
C ASN A 344 -9.34 -27.94 14.82
N TRP A 345 -8.69 -27.07 14.05
CA TRP A 345 -7.58 -27.38 13.14
C TRP A 345 -6.37 -26.49 13.39
N ARG A 346 -5.20 -26.95 12.92
CA ARG A 346 -3.95 -26.19 12.91
C ARG A 346 -3.27 -26.34 11.56
N ASN A 347 -2.53 -25.31 11.15
CA ASN A 347 -1.78 -25.34 9.90
C ASN A 347 -0.49 -26.16 10.08
N LYS A 348 -0.25 -27.11 9.18
CA LYS A 348 1.00 -27.85 9.05
C LYS A 348 1.83 -27.21 7.94
N TYR A 349 2.98 -26.68 8.32
CA TYR A 349 3.95 -26.06 7.43
C TYR A 349 5.00 -27.09 7.00
N ASP A 350 5.49 -26.96 5.77
CA ASP A 350 6.63 -27.72 5.24
C ASP A 350 7.85 -26.81 5.15
N PHE A 351 8.73 -26.89 6.15
CA PHE A 351 9.95 -26.06 6.25
C PHE A 351 11.20 -26.77 5.74
N GLU A 352 11.07 -27.93 5.11
CA GLU A 352 12.20 -28.64 4.50
C GLU A 352 12.52 -28.11 3.08
N GLN A 353 11.64 -27.27 2.53
CA GLN A 353 11.78 -26.66 1.21
C GLN A 353 13.04 -25.77 1.10
N ALA A 354 13.63 -25.72 -0.09
CA ALA A 354 14.89 -25.02 -0.36
C ALA A 354 14.85 -23.52 0.00
N CYS A 355 13.70 -22.87 -0.17
CA CYS A 355 13.51 -21.46 0.20
C CYS A 355 13.75 -21.17 1.69
N PHE A 356 13.71 -22.17 2.57
CA PHE A 356 13.99 -21.99 4.00
C PHE A 356 15.44 -22.27 4.39
N GLN A 357 16.32 -22.67 3.45
CA GLN A 357 17.70 -23.07 3.78
C GLN A 357 18.67 -21.89 3.89
N SER A 358 18.36 -20.76 3.24
CA SER A 358 19.13 -19.52 3.40
C SER A 358 18.92 -18.91 4.79
N GLU A 359 19.78 -17.98 5.18
CA GLU A 359 19.66 -17.28 6.47
C GLU A 359 18.35 -16.48 6.55
N GLU A 360 18.00 -15.80 5.45
CA GLU A 360 16.74 -15.08 5.26
C GLU A 360 15.55 -16.05 5.35
N GLY A 361 15.65 -17.23 4.72
CA GLY A 361 14.65 -18.28 4.81
C GLY A 361 14.45 -18.79 6.23
N GLN A 362 15.53 -19.05 6.98
CA GLN A 362 15.45 -19.45 8.40
C GLN A 362 14.83 -18.34 9.27
N PHE A 363 15.11 -17.07 8.96
CA PHE A 363 14.48 -15.95 9.63
C PHE A 363 12.97 -15.90 9.36
N ILE A 364 12.53 -16.07 8.11
CA ILE A 364 11.11 -16.15 7.72
C ILE A 364 10.42 -17.31 8.44
N LYS A 365 11.03 -18.50 8.44
CA LYS A 365 10.54 -19.68 9.18
C LYS A 365 10.34 -19.38 10.66
N THR A 366 11.33 -18.76 11.30
CA THR A 366 11.26 -18.37 12.71
C THR A 366 10.10 -17.40 12.95
N MET A 367 9.94 -16.40 12.09
CA MET A 367 8.82 -15.45 12.15
C MET A 367 7.46 -16.15 12.03
N ILE A 368 7.28 -17.04 11.04
CA ILE A 368 6.04 -17.80 10.84
C ILE A 368 5.68 -18.62 12.09
N LEU A 369 6.65 -19.32 12.68
CA LEU A 369 6.45 -20.12 13.89
C LEU A 369 6.04 -19.25 15.10
N GLU A 370 6.73 -18.13 15.31
CA GLU A 370 6.44 -17.20 16.41
C GLU A 370 5.08 -16.51 16.26
N LEU A 371 4.72 -16.08 15.05
CA LEU A 371 3.42 -15.46 14.75
C LEU A 371 2.24 -16.40 15.06
N ASN A 372 2.42 -17.71 14.87
CA ASN A 372 1.40 -18.72 15.15
C ASN A 372 1.24 -19.09 16.63
N LYS A 373 2.13 -18.64 17.53
CA LYS A 373 2.03 -18.96 18.96
C LYS A 373 0.77 -18.38 19.59
N ARG A 374 0.19 -19.14 20.54
CA ARG A 374 -0.96 -18.69 21.34
C ARG A 374 -0.67 -17.40 22.09
N ARG A 375 0.53 -17.32 22.71
CA ARG A 375 1.12 -16.13 23.32
C ARG A 375 2.34 -15.75 22.48
N SER A 376 2.14 -14.85 21.53
CA SER A 376 3.20 -14.35 20.66
C SER A 376 3.67 -12.98 21.14
N LYS A 377 4.80 -12.53 20.61
CA LYS A 377 5.32 -11.18 20.81
C LYS A 377 4.43 -10.17 20.06
N PRO A 378 4.43 -8.88 20.45
CA PRO A 378 3.71 -7.84 19.71
C PRO A 378 4.31 -7.65 18.31
N LEU A 379 3.52 -7.13 17.34
CA LEU A 379 3.98 -6.88 15.97
C LEU A 379 5.23 -5.97 15.90
N SER A 380 5.35 -5.01 16.82
CA SER A 380 6.53 -4.14 16.93
C SER A 380 7.82 -4.89 17.23
N TYR A 381 7.76 -6.01 17.96
CA TYR A 381 8.93 -6.86 18.18
C TYR A 381 9.42 -7.46 16.85
N PHE A 382 8.51 -7.98 16.04
CA PHE A 382 8.86 -8.57 14.74
C PHE A 382 9.45 -7.53 13.77
N LEU A 383 8.87 -6.32 13.74
CA LEU A 383 9.39 -5.24 12.91
C LEU A 383 10.83 -4.87 13.34
N ASN A 384 11.06 -4.71 14.64
CA ASN A 384 12.40 -4.40 15.16
C ASN A 384 13.41 -5.52 14.89
N SER A 385 12.99 -6.78 15.04
CA SER A 385 13.85 -7.93 14.73
C SER A 385 14.22 -7.98 13.25
N LEU A 386 13.27 -7.72 12.36
CA LEU A 386 13.51 -7.68 10.92
C LEU A 386 14.43 -6.52 10.54
N ASP A 387 14.20 -5.32 11.09
CA ASP A 387 15.06 -4.16 10.86
C ASP A 387 16.50 -4.39 11.33
N THR A 388 16.67 -5.09 12.46
CA THR A 388 17.99 -5.46 12.97
C THR A 388 18.68 -6.47 12.05
N PHE A 389 17.94 -7.47 11.59
CA PHE A 389 18.44 -8.48 10.66
C PHE A 389 18.89 -7.86 9.33
N THR A 390 18.07 -7.01 8.72
CA THR A 390 18.40 -6.35 7.44
C THR A 390 19.60 -5.41 7.58
N LYS A 391 19.70 -4.62 8.67
CA LYS A 391 20.85 -3.73 8.90
C LYS A 391 22.17 -4.50 9.05
N ALA A 392 22.15 -5.63 9.75
CA ALA A 392 23.34 -6.47 9.91
C ALA A 392 23.84 -6.98 8.56
N LYS A 393 22.92 -7.34 7.64
CA LYS A 393 23.23 -7.78 6.28
C LYS A 393 23.81 -6.66 5.41
N GLU A 394 23.23 -5.46 5.47
CA GLU A 394 23.75 -4.29 4.76
C GLU A 394 25.18 -3.96 5.19
N GLN A 395 25.47 -4.00 6.50
CA GLN A 395 26.82 -3.79 7.03
C GLN A 395 27.81 -4.87 6.60
N GLN A 396 27.38 -6.14 6.60
CA GLN A 396 28.22 -7.25 6.14
C GLN A 396 28.54 -7.14 4.64
N SER A 397 27.56 -6.74 3.81
CA SER A 397 27.76 -6.52 2.38
C SER A 397 28.70 -5.34 2.10
N GLN A 398 28.58 -4.25 2.87
CA GLN A 398 29.48 -3.09 2.76
C GLN A 398 30.92 -3.45 3.15
N ALA A 399 31.11 -4.20 4.25
CA ALA A 399 32.44 -4.67 4.67
C ALA A 399 33.10 -5.57 3.61
N LEU A 400 32.34 -6.48 2.99
CA LEU A 400 32.83 -7.34 1.91
C LEU A 400 33.20 -6.55 0.64
N HIS A 401 32.51 -5.44 0.36
CA HIS A 401 32.85 -4.53 -0.74
C HIS A 401 34.11 -3.70 -0.46
N GLU A 402 34.34 -3.31 0.80
CA GLU A 402 35.54 -2.56 1.21
C GLU A 402 36.81 -3.45 1.26
N GLU A 403 36.68 -4.75 1.54
CA GLU A 403 37.81 -5.69 1.52
C GLU A 403 38.20 -6.17 0.10
N GLY A 404 37.37 -5.91 -0.92
CA GLY A 404 37.51 -6.45 -2.28
C GLY A 404 38.21 -5.56 -3.32
N HIS A 405 38.54 -4.29 -3.03
CA HIS A 405 39.20 -3.40 -3.99
C HIS A 405 40.21 -2.44 -3.33
N PRO A 406 41.49 -2.39 -3.77
CA PRO A 406 42.36 -1.27 -3.42
C PRO A 406 41.80 0.00 -4.06
N HIS A 407 41.71 1.07 -3.28
CA HIS A 407 41.35 2.41 -3.74
C HIS A 407 42.16 2.81 -4.98
N VAL A 408 41.54 2.75 -6.16
CA VAL A 408 41.97 3.55 -7.30
C VAL A 408 41.30 4.92 -7.11
N GLY A 409 42.08 5.89 -6.66
CA GLY A 409 41.63 7.28 -6.60
C GLY A 409 41.27 7.75 -8.01
N LEU A 410 39.98 8.00 -8.23
CA LEU A 410 39.51 8.72 -9.40
C LEU A 410 39.60 10.22 -9.07
N ASP A 411 40.62 10.83 -9.66
CA ASP A 411 40.82 12.27 -9.79
C ASP A 411 39.70 12.83 -10.69
N ASP A 412 38.66 13.40 -10.07
CA ASP A 412 37.53 14.06 -10.76
C ASP A 412 37.91 15.47 -11.28
N SER A 413 38.98 15.53 -12.06
CA SER A 413 39.35 16.71 -12.82
C SER A 413 39.32 16.42 -14.33
N ARG A 414 38.10 16.31 -14.88
CA ARG A 414 37.66 16.79 -16.23
C ARG A 414 36.47 15.98 -16.76
N SER A 415 35.31 16.61 -16.84
CA SER A 415 34.36 16.34 -17.93
C SER A 415 33.41 17.52 -18.11
N SER A 416 33.90 18.48 -18.89
CA SER A 416 33.13 19.51 -19.56
C SER A 416 32.60 18.99 -20.90
N PHE A 417 31.28 18.92 -21.07
CA PHE A 417 30.54 18.86 -22.35
C PHE A 417 29.10 19.38 -22.01
N THR A 418 28.51 20.49 -22.51
CA THR A 418 28.10 20.94 -23.87
C THR A 418 27.68 19.78 -24.77
N PHE A 419 26.42 19.59 -25.20
CA PHE A 419 25.30 20.50 -25.52
C PHE A 419 23.97 20.07 -24.90
#